data_AF-A0A963C9E4-F1
#
_entry.id   AF-A0A963C9E4-F1
#
_cell.length_a   1.000
_cell.length_b   1.000
_cell.length_c   1.000
_cell.angle_alpha   90.00
_cell.angle_beta   90.00
_cell.angle_gamma   90.00
#
_symmetry.space_group_name_H-M   'P 1'
#
loop_
_entity.id
_entity.type
_entity.pdbx_description
1 polymer ?
#
loop_
_entity_poly.entity_id
_entity_poly.type
_entity_poly.pdbx_seq_one_letter_code
_entity_poly.pdbx_strand_id
1 'polypeptide(L)' 'VTGKAIKPLAPRAEAARFTDAAKTEKWFRRNCSEVVGRECTAAEKADFILFLTEGK' A
#
# COMPACT_ATOMS: atom_id res chain seq x y z
N VAL A 1 2.46 -18.88 5.79
CA VAL A 1 3.30 -17.93 5.02
C VAL A 1 3.60 -18.55 3.66
N THR A 2 3.35 -17.85 2.54
CA THR A 2 3.45 -18.43 1.18
C THR A 2 4.85 -18.34 0.56
N GLY A 3 5.82 -17.70 1.22
CA GLY A 3 7.20 -17.55 0.73
C GLY A 3 7.36 -16.64 -0.50
N LYS A 4 6.28 -16.01 -0.98
CA LYS A 4 6.33 -15.12 -2.14
C LYS A 4 7.02 -13.81 -1.76
N ALA A 5 8.07 -13.46 -2.50
CA ALA A 5 8.75 -12.18 -2.36
C ALA A 5 7.80 -11.02 -2.73
N ILE A 6 7.77 -10.00 -1.87
CA ILE A 6 7.06 -8.75 -2.14
C ILE A 6 8.11 -7.73 -2.54
N LYS A 7 7.99 -7.19 -3.75
CA LYS A 7 8.85 -6.09 -4.22
C LYS A 7 8.74 -4.86 -3.30
N PRO A 8 9.70 -3.92 -3.30
CA PRO A 8 9.60 -2.68 -2.53
C PRO A 8 8.27 -1.95 -2.77
N LEU A 9 7.71 -1.33 -1.73
CA LEU A 9 6.48 -0.53 -1.82
C LEU A 9 6.74 0.92 -2.23
N ALA A 10 7.93 1.45 -1.95
CA ALA A 10 8.31 2.80 -2.31
C ALA A 10 8.45 2.94 -3.85
N PRO A 11 7.77 3.90 -4.48
CA PRO A 11 7.84 4.11 -5.93
C PRO A 11 9.24 4.42 -6.45
N ARG A 12 10.11 5.00 -5.61
CA ARG A 12 11.52 5.25 -5.93
C ARG A 12 12.30 3.96 -6.28
N ALA A 13 11.91 2.83 -5.71
CA ALA A 13 12.55 1.53 -5.94
C ALA A 13 11.73 0.62 -6.88
N GLU A 14 10.42 0.85 -7.03
CA GLU A 14 9.55 0.12 -7.95
C GLU A 14 8.48 1.06 -8.52
N ALA A 15 8.75 1.63 -9.69
CA ALA A 15 7.92 2.67 -10.31
C ALA A 15 6.49 2.21 -10.66
N ALA A 16 6.22 0.90 -10.72
CA ALA A 16 4.87 0.38 -10.95
C ALA A 16 3.97 0.44 -9.69
N ARG A 17 4.45 0.96 -8.56
CA ARG A 17 3.65 1.13 -7.35
C ARG A 17 2.66 2.29 -7.50
N PHE A 18 1.43 2.08 -7.04
CA PHE A 18 0.33 3.06 -7.02
C PHE A 18 -0.11 3.61 -8.39
N THR A 19 0.26 2.99 -9.51
CA THR A 19 -0.16 3.41 -10.86
C THR A 19 -1.54 2.90 -11.27
N ASP A 20 -2.07 1.89 -10.58
CA ASP A 20 -3.42 1.35 -10.78
C ASP A 20 -4.23 1.57 -9.49
N ALA A 21 -5.20 2.48 -9.56
CA ALA A 21 -6.06 2.84 -8.44
C ALA A 21 -6.92 1.66 -7.96
N ALA A 22 -7.46 0.85 -8.87
CA ALA A 22 -8.32 -0.28 -8.51
C ALA A 22 -7.51 -1.38 -7.79
N LYS A 23 -6.30 -1.67 -8.28
CA LYS A 23 -5.37 -2.59 -7.60
C LYS A 23 -4.96 -2.05 -6.23
N THR A 24 -4.65 -0.77 -6.15
CA THR A 24 -4.26 -0.11 -4.89
C THR A 24 -5.36 -0.22 -3.85
N GLU A 25 -6.60 0.14 -4.20
CA GLU A 25 -7.73 0.07 -3.29
C GLU A 25 -8.09 -1.35 -2.88
N LYS A 26 -8.00 -2.32 -3.81
CA LYS A 26 -8.17 -3.74 -3.48
C LYS A 26 -7.22 -4.18 -2.37
N TRP A 27 -5.94 -3.79 -2.47
CA TRP A 27 -4.93 -4.19 -1.49
C TRP A 27 -5.05 -3.42 -0.18
N PHE A 28 -5.38 -2.13 -0.19
CA PHE A 28 -5.69 -1.41 1.05
C PHE A 28 -6.85 -2.05 1.79
N ARG A 29 -7.95 -2.38 1.11
CA ARG A 29 -9.10 -3.02 1.76
C ARG A 29 -8.71 -4.32 2.46
N ARG A 30 -7.99 -5.20 1.77
CA ARG A 30 -7.56 -6.50 2.32
C ARG A 30 -6.56 -6.31 3.46
N ASN A 31 -5.49 -5.57 3.21
CA ASN A 31 -4.39 -5.43 4.15
C ASN A 31 -4.81 -4.68 5.41
N CYS A 32 -5.62 -3.63 5.29
CA CYS A 32 -6.13 -2.92 6.47
C CYS A 32 -7.07 -3.82 7.30
N SER A 33 -7.97 -4.57 6.64
CA SER A 33 -8.85 -5.51 7.35
C SER A 33 -8.06 -6.61 8.05
N GLU A 34 -7.00 -7.12 7.44
CA GLU A 34 -6.16 -8.19 8.01
C GLU A 34 -5.24 -7.70 9.13
N VAL A 35 -4.61 -6.52 8.98
CA VAL A 35 -3.59 -6.03 9.92
C VAL A 35 -4.19 -5.17 11.02
N VAL A 36 -5.10 -4.26 10.66
CA VAL A 36 -5.72 -3.29 11.58
C VAL A 36 -7.05 -3.82 12.13
N GLY A 37 -7.68 -4.78 11.47
CA GLY A 37 -8.99 -5.31 11.85
C GLY A 37 -10.17 -4.47 11.34
N ARG A 38 -9.92 -3.44 10.52
CA ARG A 38 -10.94 -2.57 9.90
C ARG A 38 -10.44 -1.99 8.58
N GLU A 39 -11.34 -1.42 7.78
CA GLU A 39 -10.88 -0.61 6.64
C GLU A 39 -10.13 0.64 7.11
N CYS A 40 -9.05 0.98 6.41
CA CYS A 40 -8.38 2.26 6.60
C CYS A 40 -9.24 3.40 6.04
N THR A 41 -9.24 4.53 6.74
CA THR A 41 -9.85 5.78 6.29
C THR A 41 -9.09 6.37 5.08
N ALA A 42 -9.72 7.29 4.36
CA ALA A 42 -9.09 7.97 3.24
C ALA A 42 -7.82 8.74 3.66
N ALA A 43 -7.84 9.38 4.85
CA ALA A 43 -6.68 10.08 5.40
C ALA A 43 -5.52 9.11 5.69
N GLU A 44 -5.77 7.99 6.37
CA GLU A 44 -4.75 6.97 6.65
C GLU A 44 -4.11 6.42 5.36
N LYS A 45 -4.89 6.21 4.30
CA LYS A 45 -4.37 5.77 3.00
C LYS A 45 -3.48 6.84 2.35
N ALA A 46 -3.91 8.10 2.38
CA ALA A 46 -3.14 9.21 1.83
C ALA A 46 -1.82 9.40 2.57
N ASP A 47 -1.84 9.37 3.91
CA ASP A 47 -0.65 9.49 4.75
C ASP A 47 0.35 8.36 4.48
N PHE A 48 -0.15 7.12 4.31
CA PHE A 48 0.70 5.98 3.97
C PHE A 48 1.36 6.10 2.59
N ILE A 49 0.59 6.55 1.59
CA ILE A 49 1.14 6.80 0.25
C ILE A 49 2.19 7.90 0.31
N LEU A 50 1.90 9.00 1.00
CA LEU A 50 2.82 10.13 1.17
C LEU A 50 4.13 9.69 1.82
N PHE A 51 4.04 8.92 2.91
CA PHE A 51 5.20 8.34 3.58
C PHE A 51 6.06 7.49 2.63
N LEU A 52 5.45 6.69 1.76
CA LEU A 52 6.18 5.86 0.80
C LEU A 52 6.73 6.63 -0.41
N THR A 53 6.14 7.77 -0.76
CA THR A 53 6.60 8.60 -1.87
C THR A 53 7.68 9.61 -1.45
N GLU A 54 7.64 10.08 -0.21
CA GLU A 54 8.55 11.11 0.32
C GLU A 54 9.64 10.57 1.25
N GLY A 55 9.44 9.37 1.80
CA GLY A 55 10.44 8.68 2.62
C GLY A 55 11.76 8.54 1.85
N LYS A 56 12.81 9.22 2.32
CA LYS A 56 14.15 9.23 1.73
C LYS A 56 14.76 7.83 1.66
#